data_AF-A0A450V2S8-F1
#
_entry.id   AF-A0A450V2S8-F1
#
_cell.length_a   1.000
_cell.length_b   1.000
_cell.length_c   1.000
_cell.angle_alpha   90.00
_cell.angle_beta   90.00
_cell.angle_gamma   90.00
#
_symmetry.space_group_name_H-M   'P 1'
#
loop_
_entity.id
_entity.type
_entity.pdbx_description
1 polymer ?
#
loop_
_entity_poly.entity_id
_entity_poly.type
_entity_poly.pdbx_seq_one_letter_code
_entity_poly.pdbx_strand_id
1 'polypeptide(L)'
;MPDLKKLPVSDTRAFGGQYLNRRRLYVESEDDDVTVFKQYWFDGLGDALTFIGASGCAQVIKGVKRDRERRIESYGIVDRDSLITGRNEWRLFFEDNDETFRADRPFGPYIHVLPRWEMENYLLHPDVIECYLSDSNGRARRPRAEVLRDLFSTLPPLIPVLAGKLLLRQCGLPQSSLPEKMGREQTVMASTRGVRSIIKEHLREYSDTNSDMSVHLRGLIRRLRRFGESCPKDSLERWLAWIRILDGNHLLNWIFYHAGIKNIDHQDIRFHLAYITRTEGRIDRELTELIEKIALPTI
;
A
#
# COMPACT_ATOMS: atom_id res chain seq x y z
N MET A 1 -9.32 -52.52 -24.99
CA MET A 1 -8.57 -51.26 -24.81
C MET A 1 -8.37 -51.06 -23.32
N PRO A 2 -7.17 -50.72 -22.83
CA PRO A 2 -7.00 -50.45 -21.41
C PRO A 2 -7.66 -49.12 -21.07
N ASP A 3 -8.49 -49.11 -20.02
CA ASP A 3 -9.12 -47.90 -19.50
C ASP A 3 -8.05 -46.92 -19.00
N LEU A 4 -7.94 -45.78 -19.68
CA LEU A 4 -7.15 -44.65 -19.22
C LEU A 4 -7.82 -44.08 -17.95
N LYS A 5 -7.23 -44.38 -16.78
CA LYS A 5 -7.60 -43.74 -15.51
C LYS A 5 -7.46 -42.22 -15.68
N LYS A 6 -8.59 -41.50 -15.56
CA LYS A 6 -8.59 -40.03 -15.47
C LYS A 6 -7.73 -39.63 -14.26
N LEU A 7 -6.66 -38.88 -14.52
CA LEU A 7 -5.85 -38.27 -13.47
C LEU A 7 -6.71 -37.33 -12.63
N PRO A 8 -6.49 -37.26 -11.30
CA PRO A 8 -7.21 -36.31 -10.46
C PRO A 8 -6.89 -34.88 -10.90
N VAL A 9 -7.93 -34.03 -10.96
CA VAL A 9 -7.87 -32.62 -11.42
C VAL A 9 -6.84 -31.77 -10.65
N SER A 10 -6.35 -32.25 -9.50
CA SER A 10 -5.28 -31.63 -8.73
C SER A 10 -3.89 -31.70 -9.38
N ASP A 11 -3.63 -32.67 -10.27
CA ASP A 11 -2.31 -32.87 -10.88
C ASP A 11 -2.08 -32.01 -12.12
N THR A 12 -3.10 -31.73 -12.93
CA THR A 12 -2.92 -30.97 -14.18
C THR A 12 -2.40 -29.54 -13.98
N ARG A 13 -2.67 -28.91 -12.82
CA ARG A 13 -2.10 -27.60 -12.46
C ARG A 13 -0.62 -27.67 -12.05
N ALA A 14 -0.16 -28.79 -11.53
CA ALA A 14 1.25 -29.04 -11.23
C ALA A 14 2.02 -29.34 -12.53
N PHE A 15 1.40 -30.11 -13.44
CA PHE A 15 1.97 -30.42 -14.76
C PHE A 15 2.07 -29.18 -15.66
N GLY A 16 1.07 -28.29 -15.73
CA GLY A 16 1.16 -27.08 -16.56
C GLY A 16 2.18 -26.05 -16.07
N GLY A 17 2.40 -25.96 -14.76
CA GLY A 17 3.37 -25.03 -14.15
C GLY A 17 4.83 -25.46 -14.27
N GLN A 18 5.09 -26.74 -14.55
CA GLN A 18 6.46 -27.25 -14.79
C GLN A 18 6.92 -27.04 -16.24
N TYR A 19 6.02 -26.86 -17.19
CA TYR A 19 6.36 -26.72 -18.62
C TYR A 19 6.33 -25.28 -19.13
N LEU A 20 5.58 -24.39 -18.48
CA LEU A 20 5.75 -22.95 -18.66
C LEU A 20 6.79 -22.53 -17.63
N ASN A 21 8.02 -22.22 -18.06
CA ASN A 21 9.16 -21.84 -17.22
C ASN A 21 8.97 -20.44 -16.56
N ARG A 22 7.73 -20.12 -16.18
CA ARG A 22 7.25 -18.85 -15.65
C ARG A 22 7.18 -18.93 -14.15
N ARG A 23 7.79 -17.97 -13.47
CA ARG A 23 7.71 -17.84 -12.02
C ARG A 23 6.34 -17.30 -11.64
N ARG A 24 5.85 -17.71 -10.47
CA ARG A 24 4.59 -17.20 -9.93
C ARG A 24 4.85 -16.05 -8.99
N LEU A 25 4.14 -14.94 -9.17
CA LEU A 25 4.21 -13.79 -8.28
C LEU A 25 2.82 -13.52 -7.71
N TYR A 26 2.67 -13.76 -6.40
CA TYR A 26 1.43 -13.52 -5.68
C TYR A 26 1.36 -12.05 -5.20
N VAL A 27 0.19 -11.43 -5.34
CA VAL A 27 -0.12 -10.06 -4.86
C VAL A 27 -1.41 -10.07 -4.02
N GLU A 28 -1.62 -9.06 -3.18
CA GLU A 28 -2.64 -9.08 -2.11
C GLU A 28 -4.10 -8.87 -2.55
N SER A 29 -4.33 -8.25 -3.70
CA SER A 29 -5.67 -8.12 -4.28
C SER A 29 -5.89 -9.13 -5.42
N GLU A 30 -7.10 -9.70 -5.48
CA GLU A 30 -7.48 -10.69 -6.49
C GLU A 30 -7.42 -10.10 -7.91
N ASP A 31 -7.94 -8.87 -8.07
CA ASP A 31 -8.11 -8.25 -9.38
C ASP A 31 -7.37 -6.91 -9.53
N ASP A 32 -7.44 -6.01 -8.54
CA ASP A 32 -6.91 -4.65 -8.69
C ASP A 32 -5.38 -4.64 -8.81
N ASP A 33 -4.67 -5.24 -7.86
CA ASP A 33 -3.21 -5.32 -7.88
C ASP A 33 -2.74 -6.10 -9.10
N VAL A 34 -3.39 -7.22 -9.41
CA VAL A 34 -3.05 -8.01 -10.59
C VAL A 34 -3.19 -7.16 -11.84
N THR A 35 -4.25 -6.35 -11.95
CA THR A 35 -4.47 -5.47 -13.10
C THR A 35 -3.40 -4.39 -13.17
N VAL A 36 -3.10 -3.70 -12.08
CA VAL A 36 -2.03 -2.68 -12.02
C VAL A 36 -0.67 -3.28 -12.42
N PHE A 37 -0.25 -4.36 -11.77
CA PHE A 37 1.05 -4.98 -12.03
C PHE A 37 1.13 -5.60 -13.43
N LYS A 38 0.16 -6.45 -13.80
CA LYS A 38 0.22 -7.23 -15.04
C LYS A 38 -0.15 -6.42 -16.27
N GLN A 39 -1.16 -5.56 -16.20
CA GLN A 39 -1.70 -4.90 -17.40
C GLN A 39 -1.09 -3.52 -17.63
N TYR A 40 -0.79 -2.78 -16.56
CA TYR A 40 -0.31 -1.40 -16.68
C TYR A 40 1.21 -1.26 -16.51
N TRP A 41 1.80 -1.93 -15.53
CA TRP A 41 3.20 -1.69 -15.17
C TRP A 41 4.19 -2.65 -15.83
N PHE A 42 3.84 -3.94 -15.90
CA PHE A 42 4.75 -5.01 -16.30
C PHE A 42 4.15 -5.95 -17.36
N ASP A 43 3.39 -5.40 -18.29
CA ASP A 43 2.75 -6.13 -19.41
C ASP A 43 3.72 -6.99 -20.23
N GLY A 44 4.95 -6.50 -20.43
CA GLY A 44 6.01 -7.20 -21.15
C GLY A 44 6.62 -8.41 -20.43
N LEU A 45 6.30 -8.66 -19.16
CA LEU A 45 6.89 -9.76 -18.37
C LEU A 45 6.06 -11.05 -18.39
N GLY A 46 5.00 -11.14 -19.20
CA GLY A 46 4.12 -12.31 -19.25
C GLY A 46 4.83 -13.64 -19.60
N ASP A 47 5.99 -13.59 -20.26
CA ASP A 47 6.79 -14.77 -20.58
C ASP A 47 7.71 -15.24 -19.44
N ALA A 48 7.99 -14.39 -18.46
CA ALA A 48 8.81 -14.70 -17.29
C ALA A 48 7.98 -14.88 -16.02
N LEU A 49 6.88 -14.13 -15.88
CA LEU A 49 6.07 -14.02 -14.68
C LEU A 49 4.60 -14.34 -14.94
N THR A 50 4.00 -15.05 -13.99
CA THR A 50 2.55 -15.18 -13.84
C THR A 50 2.14 -14.48 -12.57
N PHE A 51 1.47 -13.34 -12.70
CA PHE A 51 0.85 -12.63 -11.59
C PHE A 51 -0.40 -13.36 -11.12
N ILE A 52 -0.51 -13.59 -9.81
CA ILE A 52 -1.61 -14.31 -9.17
C ILE A 52 -2.17 -13.44 -8.05
N GLY A 53 -3.43 -13.05 -8.20
CA GLY A 53 -4.15 -12.38 -7.13
C GLY A 53 -4.48 -13.34 -6.00
N ALA A 54 -4.34 -12.87 -4.78
CA ALA A 54 -4.77 -13.56 -3.58
C ALA A 54 -5.74 -12.65 -2.83
N SER A 55 -6.57 -13.19 -1.94
CA SER A 55 -7.44 -12.37 -1.07
C SER A 55 -6.71 -12.06 0.24
N GLY A 56 -5.71 -11.18 0.16
CA GLY A 56 -4.91 -10.65 1.27
C GLY A 56 -3.64 -11.43 1.61
N CYS A 57 -2.81 -10.82 2.46
CA CYS A 57 -1.48 -11.28 2.88
C CYS A 57 -1.41 -12.75 3.31
N ALA A 58 -2.37 -13.22 4.11
CA ALA A 58 -2.37 -14.61 4.58
C ALA A 58 -2.46 -15.61 3.42
N GLN A 59 -3.22 -15.28 2.37
CA GLN A 59 -3.35 -16.12 1.17
C GLN A 59 -2.11 -16.01 0.28
N VAL A 60 -1.48 -14.84 0.18
CA VAL A 60 -0.17 -14.69 -0.47
C VAL A 60 0.87 -15.62 0.16
N ILE A 61 1.04 -15.54 1.48
CA ILE A 61 2.01 -16.36 2.23
C ILE A 61 1.73 -17.86 2.03
N LYS A 62 0.45 -18.26 2.16
CA LYS A 62 0.02 -19.65 1.97
C LYS A 62 0.26 -20.15 0.55
N GLY A 63 -0.03 -19.31 -0.46
CA GLY A 63 0.16 -19.62 -1.88
C GLY A 63 1.63 -19.86 -2.21
N VAL A 64 2.51 -18.95 -1.79
CA VAL A 64 3.95 -19.08 -1.97
C VAL A 64 4.52 -20.30 -1.26
N LYS A 65 4.12 -20.54 0.00
CA LYS A 65 4.57 -21.71 0.75
C LYS A 65 4.20 -23.01 0.02
N ARG A 66 2.94 -23.14 -0.40
CA ARG A 66 2.42 -24.32 -1.11
C ARG A 66 3.17 -24.57 -2.42
N ASP A 67 3.41 -23.53 -3.20
CA ASP A 67 4.06 -23.67 -4.51
C ASP A 67 5.54 -24.02 -4.36
N ARG A 68 6.25 -23.41 -3.38
CA ARG A 68 7.63 -23.78 -3.03
C ARG A 68 7.76 -25.22 -2.52
N GLU A 69 6.82 -25.70 -1.70
CA GLU A 69 6.77 -27.11 -1.27
C GLU A 69 6.64 -28.08 -2.45
N ARG A 70 6.03 -27.62 -3.56
CA ARG A 70 5.88 -28.37 -4.82
C ARG A 70 7.01 -28.11 -5.82
N ARG A 71 8.09 -27.44 -5.41
CA ARG A 71 9.23 -27.05 -6.25
C ARG A 71 8.85 -26.15 -7.44
N ILE A 72 7.80 -25.34 -7.27
CA ILE A 72 7.43 -24.29 -8.22
C ILE A 72 8.09 -22.99 -7.74
N GLU A 73 8.80 -22.29 -8.62
CA GLU A 73 9.40 -20.99 -8.28
C GLU A 73 8.28 -19.95 -8.08
N SER A 74 8.08 -19.55 -6.82
CA SER A 74 7.05 -18.57 -6.47
C SER A 74 7.52 -17.53 -5.46
N TYR A 75 7.02 -16.31 -5.61
CA TYR A 75 7.31 -15.15 -4.77
C TYR A 75 6.00 -14.47 -4.39
N GLY A 76 6.02 -13.66 -3.34
CA GLY A 76 4.86 -12.88 -2.91
C GLY A 76 5.25 -11.44 -2.63
N ILE A 77 4.35 -10.51 -2.95
CA ILE A 77 4.40 -9.11 -2.53
C ILE A 77 3.24 -8.89 -1.56
N VAL A 78 3.55 -8.26 -0.42
CA VAL A 78 2.58 -7.94 0.63
C VAL A 78 2.73 -6.47 1.03
N ASP A 79 1.63 -5.87 1.45
CA ASP A 79 1.55 -4.50 1.93
C ASP A 79 2.29 -4.35 3.27
N ARG A 80 2.70 -3.12 3.60
CA ARG A 80 3.42 -2.86 4.86
C ARG A 80 2.52 -2.99 6.06
N ASP A 81 1.23 -2.70 5.93
CA ASP A 81 0.26 -2.80 7.02
C ASP A 81 0.03 -4.25 7.48
N SER A 82 0.35 -5.24 6.64
CA SER A 82 0.39 -6.66 6.99
C SER A 82 1.32 -6.97 8.17
N LEU A 83 2.35 -6.15 8.40
CA LEU A 83 3.25 -6.24 9.56
C LEU A 83 2.48 -6.10 10.89
N ILE A 84 1.46 -5.24 10.91
CA ILE A 84 0.69 -4.93 12.11
C ILE A 84 -0.68 -5.64 12.14
N THR A 85 -1.19 -6.11 10.99
CA THR A 85 -2.42 -6.93 10.94
C THR A 85 -2.18 -8.37 11.40
N GLY A 86 -1.03 -8.97 11.03
CA GLY A 86 -0.81 -10.41 11.21
C GLY A 86 0.24 -10.80 12.26
N ARG A 87 1.19 -9.90 12.59
CA ARG A 87 2.37 -10.27 13.39
C ARG A 87 2.76 -9.30 14.51
N ASN A 88 2.08 -8.16 14.62
CA ASN A 88 2.39 -7.15 15.63
C ASN A 88 3.83 -6.59 15.51
N GLU A 89 4.39 -6.56 14.29
CA GLU A 89 5.77 -6.12 13.98
C GLU A 89 5.89 -4.59 13.95
N TRP A 90 5.45 -3.92 15.01
CA TRP A 90 5.40 -2.46 15.10
C TRP A 90 6.76 -1.80 14.92
N ARG A 91 7.85 -2.46 15.34
CA ARG A 91 9.19 -1.92 15.16
C ARG A 91 9.50 -1.76 13.67
N LEU A 92 9.35 -2.84 12.90
CA LEU A 92 9.60 -2.86 11.47
C LEU A 92 8.60 -1.99 10.71
N PHE A 93 7.32 -1.99 11.11
CA PHE A 93 6.30 -1.14 10.51
C PHE A 93 6.64 0.35 10.54
N PHE A 94 7.43 0.80 11.51
CA PHE A 94 7.87 2.20 11.63
C PHE A 94 9.35 2.41 11.25
N GLU A 95 10.02 1.41 10.67
CA GLU A 95 11.40 1.52 10.18
C GLU A 95 11.43 2.34 8.88
N ASP A 96 12.06 3.51 8.91
CA ASP A 96 12.13 4.43 7.77
C ASP A 96 13.40 4.24 6.92
N ASN A 97 14.38 3.47 7.40
CA ASN A 97 15.54 3.07 6.63
C ASN A 97 15.23 1.82 5.77
N ASP A 98 15.32 1.97 4.46
CA ASP A 98 14.99 0.90 3.51
C ASP A 98 15.91 -0.32 3.58
N GLU A 99 17.20 -0.10 3.86
CA GLU A 99 18.17 -1.21 3.96
C GLU A 99 17.85 -2.08 5.16
N THR A 100 17.64 -1.45 6.33
CA THR A 100 17.19 -2.13 7.54
C THR A 100 15.85 -2.83 7.32
N PHE A 101 14.90 -2.13 6.70
CA PHE A 101 13.56 -2.68 6.44
C PHE A 101 13.60 -3.93 5.54
N ARG A 102 14.36 -3.89 4.44
CA ARG A 102 14.47 -5.01 3.48
C ARG A 102 15.28 -6.18 4.03
N ALA A 103 16.19 -5.94 4.98
CA ALA A 103 17.01 -6.98 5.59
C ALA A 103 16.22 -7.89 6.54
N ASP A 104 15.20 -7.37 7.23
CA ASP A 104 14.47 -8.09 8.29
C ASP A 104 13.68 -9.31 7.77
N ARG A 105 13.10 -9.19 6.56
CA ARG A 105 12.37 -10.26 5.85
C ARG A 105 11.44 -11.08 6.78
N PRO A 106 10.44 -10.44 7.42
CA PRO A 106 9.64 -11.06 8.48
C PRO A 106 8.87 -12.29 8.00
N PHE A 107 8.56 -12.39 6.71
CA PHE A 107 7.82 -13.51 6.11
C PHE A 107 8.72 -14.50 5.35
N GLY A 108 10.03 -14.42 5.55
CA GLY A 108 11.02 -15.27 4.90
C GLY A 108 11.51 -14.73 3.54
N PRO A 109 12.40 -15.45 2.85
CA PRO A 109 13.16 -14.93 1.71
C PRO A 109 12.37 -14.77 0.41
N TYR A 110 11.15 -15.32 0.33
CA TYR A 110 10.32 -15.33 -0.88
C TYR A 110 9.10 -14.42 -0.80
N ILE A 111 8.91 -13.74 0.33
CA ILE A 111 7.83 -12.78 0.55
C ILE A 111 8.46 -11.41 0.77
N HIS A 112 8.07 -10.47 -0.07
CA HIS A 112 8.58 -9.10 -0.08
C HIS A 112 7.51 -8.18 0.47
N VAL A 113 7.81 -7.51 1.58
CA VAL A 113 6.96 -6.47 2.13
C VAL A 113 7.26 -5.17 1.39
N LEU A 114 6.23 -4.48 0.89
CA LEU A 114 6.37 -3.17 0.28
C LEU A 114 6.91 -2.17 1.30
N PRO A 115 7.88 -1.31 0.93
CA PRO A 115 8.34 -0.25 1.83
C PRO A 115 7.30 0.85 2.08
N ARG A 116 6.30 0.98 1.20
CA ARG A 116 5.14 1.86 1.38
C ARG A 116 3.94 1.12 1.95
N TRP A 117 3.01 1.89 2.53
CA TRP A 117 1.85 1.36 3.26
C TRP A 117 1.14 0.24 2.50
N GLU A 118 0.76 0.52 1.26
CA GLU A 118 0.11 -0.40 0.33
C GLU A 118 0.48 -0.04 -1.12
N MET A 119 0.02 -0.85 -2.08
CA MET A 119 0.22 -0.62 -3.51
C MET A 119 -0.25 0.77 -3.96
N GLU A 120 -1.36 1.27 -3.42
CA GLU A 120 -1.93 2.58 -3.80
C GLU A 120 -0.94 3.72 -3.59
N ASN A 121 -0.05 3.63 -2.60
CA ASN A 121 0.97 4.65 -2.35
C ASN A 121 1.99 4.78 -3.48
N TYR A 122 2.10 3.80 -4.37
CA TYR A 122 2.93 3.87 -5.57
C TYR A 122 2.28 4.65 -6.71
N LEU A 123 0.95 4.84 -6.66
CA LEU A 123 0.19 5.64 -7.62
C LEU A 123 0.20 7.14 -7.30
N LEU A 124 0.66 7.51 -6.10
CA LEU A 124 0.57 8.88 -5.56
C LEU A 124 1.80 9.75 -5.85
N HIS A 125 2.42 9.60 -7.02
CA HIS A 125 3.49 10.52 -7.42
C HIS A 125 2.88 11.91 -7.78
N PRO A 126 3.45 13.04 -7.33
CA PRO A 126 2.86 14.36 -7.56
C PRO A 126 2.61 14.68 -9.03
N ASP A 127 3.55 14.33 -9.91
CA ASP A 127 3.38 14.52 -11.37
C ASP A 127 2.24 13.68 -11.96
N VAL A 128 2.01 12.46 -11.42
CA VAL A 128 0.95 11.55 -11.88
C VAL A 128 -0.41 12.11 -11.47
N ILE A 129 -0.53 12.52 -10.20
CA ILE A 129 -1.72 13.20 -9.67
C ILE A 129 -2.01 14.45 -10.50
N GLU A 130 -1.01 15.28 -10.74
CA GLU A 130 -1.17 16.53 -11.47
C GLU A 130 -1.54 16.31 -12.94
N CYS A 131 -0.97 15.31 -13.60
CA CYS A 131 -1.38 14.91 -14.95
C CYS A 131 -2.87 14.60 -14.98
N TYR A 132 -3.32 13.68 -14.12
CA TYR A 132 -4.73 13.30 -14.03
C TYR A 132 -5.63 14.51 -13.77
N LEU A 133 -5.28 15.36 -12.79
CA LEU A 133 -6.07 16.53 -12.42
C LEU A 133 -6.07 17.60 -13.52
N SER A 134 -4.97 17.76 -14.27
CA SER A 134 -4.89 18.70 -15.37
C SER A 134 -5.78 18.28 -16.52
N ASP A 135 -5.76 16.99 -16.87
CA ASP A 135 -6.57 16.41 -17.94
C ASP A 135 -8.06 16.45 -17.57
N SER A 136 -8.39 16.05 -16.33
CA SER A 136 -9.77 16.05 -15.84
C SER A 136 -10.41 17.43 -15.80
N ASN A 137 -9.61 18.48 -15.57
CA ASN A 137 -10.11 19.86 -15.48
C ASN A 137 -9.87 20.66 -16.78
N GLY A 138 -9.32 20.05 -17.83
CA GLY A 138 -9.00 20.74 -19.09
C GLY A 138 -8.04 21.92 -18.91
N ARG A 139 -7.08 21.82 -17.98
CA ARG A 139 -6.13 22.89 -17.65
C ARG A 139 -4.70 22.46 -17.94
N ALA A 140 -3.79 23.44 -18.04
CA ALA A 140 -2.36 23.16 -18.12
C ALA A 140 -1.83 22.56 -16.81
N ARG A 141 -0.81 21.70 -16.92
CA ARG A 141 -0.07 21.13 -15.79
C ARG A 141 0.66 22.23 -15.02
N ARG A 142 0.56 22.20 -13.70
CA ARG A 142 1.26 23.10 -12.78
C ARG A 142 2.68 22.60 -12.50
N PRO A 143 3.62 23.48 -12.14
CA PRO A 143 4.94 23.07 -11.67
C PRO A 143 4.85 22.14 -10.44
N ARG A 144 5.69 21.10 -10.38
CA ARG A 144 5.73 20.14 -9.27
C ARG A 144 5.81 20.83 -7.89
N ALA A 145 6.58 21.92 -7.79
CA ALA A 145 6.72 22.66 -6.53
C ALA A 145 5.38 23.25 -6.03
N GLU A 146 4.49 23.68 -6.92
CA GLU A 146 3.14 24.13 -6.54
C GLU A 146 2.28 22.97 -6.08
N VAL A 147 2.29 21.86 -6.84
CA VAL A 147 1.54 20.65 -6.51
C VAL A 147 1.95 20.12 -5.13
N LEU A 148 3.26 20.04 -4.85
CA LEU A 148 3.78 19.59 -3.56
C LEU A 148 3.35 20.51 -2.42
N ARG A 149 3.39 21.84 -2.60
CA ARG A 149 2.91 22.79 -1.58
C ARG A 149 1.44 22.54 -1.24
N ASP A 150 0.59 22.35 -2.25
CA ASP A 150 -0.83 22.07 -2.04
C ASP A 150 -1.04 20.73 -1.33
N LEU A 151 -0.38 19.68 -1.78
CA LEU A 151 -0.43 18.36 -1.16
C LEU A 151 0.00 18.42 0.32
N PHE A 152 1.12 19.06 0.65
CA PHE A 152 1.56 19.21 2.04
C PHE A 152 0.64 20.10 2.88
N SER A 153 -0.01 21.11 2.28
CA SER A 153 -0.94 21.98 3.00
C SER A 153 -2.22 21.26 3.43
N THR A 154 -2.66 20.25 2.68
CA THR A 154 -3.91 19.52 2.94
C THR A 154 -3.74 18.36 3.91
N LEU A 155 -2.53 17.83 4.10
CA LEU A 155 -2.26 16.64 4.93
C LEU A 155 -2.35 16.76 6.47
N PRO A 156 -2.12 17.91 7.14
CA PRO A 156 -2.02 17.96 8.60
C PRO A 156 -3.22 17.38 9.38
N PRO A 157 -4.48 17.46 8.90
CA PRO A 157 -5.62 16.80 9.56
C PRO A 157 -5.62 15.27 9.45
N LEU A 158 -4.99 14.69 8.42
CA LEU A 158 -4.96 13.23 8.20
C LEU A 158 -4.08 12.49 9.20
N ILE A 159 -2.98 13.12 9.64
CA ILE A 159 -2.02 12.51 10.57
C ILE A 159 -2.67 12.06 11.90
N PRO A 160 -3.46 12.90 12.60
CA PRO A 160 -4.18 12.44 13.79
C PRO A 160 -5.16 11.29 13.54
N VAL A 161 -5.88 11.28 12.40
CA VAL A 161 -6.82 10.18 12.07
C VAL A 161 -6.06 8.87 12.00
N LEU A 162 -4.96 8.86 11.25
CA LEU A 162 -4.13 7.68 11.12
C LEU A 162 -3.53 7.24 12.45
N ALA A 163 -3.04 8.18 13.25
CA ALA A 163 -2.54 7.89 14.60
C ALA A 163 -3.62 7.26 15.49
N GLY A 164 -4.87 7.72 15.38
CA GLY A 164 -6.01 7.13 16.08
C GLY A 164 -6.27 5.69 15.64
N LYS A 165 -6.31 5.42 14.33
CA LYS A 165 -6.47 4.06 13.80
C LYS A 165 -5.37 3.11 14.25
N LEU A 166 -4.12 3.57 14.21
CA LEU A 166 -2.97 2.79 14.69
C LEU A 166 -3.05 2.53 16.19
N LEU A 167 -3.48 3.52 16.98
CA LEU A 167 -3.66 3.34 18.43
C LEU A 167 -4.72 2.29 18.74
N LEU A 168 -5.89 2.36 18.10
CA LEU A 168 -6.94 1.37 18.28
C LEU A 168 -6.42 -0.03 17.96
N ARG A 169 -5.67 -0.17 16.87
CA ARG A 169 -5.04 -1.44 16.50
C ARG A 169 -4.02 -1.92 17.54
N GLN A 170 -3.19 -1.03 18.10
CA GLN A 170 -2.27 -1.37 19.19
C GLN A 170 -3.00 -1.87 20.45
N CYS A 171 -4.20 -1.34 20.71
CA CYS A 171 -5.05 -1.73 21.83
C CYS A 171 -5.97 -2.93 21.53
N GLY A 172 -5.93 -3.50 20.31
CA GLY A 172 -6.85 -4.56 19.90
C GLY A 172 -8.32 -4.11 19.78
N LEU A 173 -8.57 -2.81 19.65
CA LEU A 173 -9.89 -2.22 19.53
C LEU A 173 -10.33 -2.16 18.05
N PRO A 174 -11.63 -2.32 17.76
CA PRO A 174 -12.13 -2.28 16.39
C PRO A 174 -12.00 -0.89 15.78
N GLN A 175 -11.72 -0.79 14.48
CA GLN A 175 -11.63 0.52 13.81
C GLN A 175 -12.97 1.28 13.79
N SER A 176 -14.09 0.57 13.91
CA SER A 176 -15.43 1.16 14.08
C SER A 176 -15.57 1.99 15.35
N SER A 177 -14.59 1.93 16.28
CA SER A 177 -14.50 2.83 17.43
C SER A 177 -14.11 4.26 17.04
N LEU A 178 -13.71 4.53 15.80
CA LEU A 178 -13.68 5.88 15.24
C LEU A 178 -14.93 6.13 14.40
N PRO A 179 -15.40 7.39 14.29
CA PRO A 179 -16.50 7.73 13.40
C PRO A 179 -16.23 7.21 11.98
N GLU A 180 -17.20 6.50 11.41
CA GLU A 180 -17.12 5.85 10.09
C GLU A 180 -16.71 6.82 8.96
N LYS A 181 -17.05 8.11 9.15
CA LYS A 181 -16.76 9.21 8.22
C LYS A 181 -15.40 9.88 8.44
N MET A 182 -14.68 9.56 9.51
CA MET A 182 -13.41 10.21 9.85
C MET A 182 -12.34 9.86 8.81
N GLY A 183 -12.09 10.79 7.89
CA GLY A 183 -11.17 10.61 6.76
C GLY A 183 -11.84 10.16 5.44
N ARG A 184 -13.17 9.99 5.40
CA ARG A 184 -13.94 9.66 4.18
C ARG A 184 -14.95 10.74 3.79
N GLU A 185 -15.62 11.37 4.77
CA GLU A 185 -16.52 12.51 4.54
C GLU A 185 -16.12 13.69 5.44
N GLN A 186 -15.68 14.78 4.80
CA GLN A 186 -14.77 15.77 5.38
C GLN A 186 -15.34 16.78 6.38
N THR A 187 -16.60 16.69 6.80
CA THR A 187 -17.19 17.66 7.74
C THR A 187 -16.49 17.68 9.11
N VAL A 188 -15.78 16.61 9.46
CA VAL A 188 -15.11 16.45 10.75
C VAL A 188 -13.67 17.01 10.78
N MET A 189 -13.10 17.39 9.62
CA MET A 189 -11.64 17.58 9.46
C MET A 189 -11.19 19.02 9.17
N ALA A 190 -11.97 20.04 9.54
CA ALA A 190 -11.62 21.45 9.33
C ALA A 190 -10.33 21.91 10.05
N SER A 191 -9.84 21.16 11.05
CA SER A 191 -8.53 21.42 11.67
C SER A 191 -7.95 20.19 12.36
N THR A 192 -6.61 20.10 12.43
CA THR A 192 -5.89 19.10 13.24
C THR A 192 -6.34 19.08 14.71
N ARG A 193 -6.72 20.23 15.27
CA ARG A 193 -7.19 20.34 16.67
C ARG A 193 -8.55 19.69 16.84
N GLY A 194 -9.49 19.96 15.92
CA GLY A 194 -10.82 19.36 15.93
C GLY A 194 -10.77 17.84 15.86
N VAL A 195 -10.02 17.30 14.89
CA VAL A 195 -9.82 15.86 14.72
C VAL A 195 -9.27 15.22 15.99
N ARG A 196 -8.26 15.82 16.61
CA ARG A 196 -7.68 15.30 17.86
C ARG A 196 -8.66 15.33 19.02
N SER A 197 -9.56 16.30 19.08
CA SER A 197 -10.58 16.38 20.14
C SER A 197 -11.56 15.21 20.02
N ILE A 198 -12.02 14.95 18.79
CA ILE A 198 -13.01 13.89 18.52
C ILE A 198 -12.43 12.51 18.78
N ILE A 199 -11.19 12.27 18.34
CA ILE A 199 -10.49 11.01 18.65
C ILE A 199 -10.35 10.83 20.17
N LYS A 200 -9.95 11.88 20.90
CA LYS A 200 -9.82 11.80 22.36
C LYS A 200 -11.14 11.52 23.06
N GLU A 201 -12.23 12.14 22.60
CA GLU A 201 -13.56 11.93 23.15
C GLU A 201 -13.98 10.46 23.00
N HIS A 202 -13.84 9.89 21.80
CA HIS A 202 -14.16 8.48 21.56
C HIS A 202 -13.25 7.54 22.36
N LEU A 203 -11.95 7.87 22.49
CA LEU A 203 -11.02 7.05 23.27
C LEU A 203 -11.32 7.08 24.77
N ARG A 204 -11.99 8.10 25.31
CA ARG A 204 -12.39 8.12 26.74
C ARG A 204 -13.38 7.01 27.08
N GLU A 205 -14.19 6.58 26.12
CA GLU A 205 -15.15 5.48 26.31
C GLU A 205 -14.45 4.13 26.55
N TYR A 206 -13.15 4.04 26.24
CA TYR A 206 -12.34 2.83 26.39
C TYR A 206 -11.28 2.95 27.49
N SER A 207 -11.30 4.03 28.29
CA SER A 207 -10.24 4.37 29.25
C SER A 207 -10.42 3.80 30.66
N ASP A 208 -10.87 2.54 30.78
CA ASP A 208 -10.84 1.80 32.07
C ASP A 208 -9.43 1.33 32.47
N THR A 209 -8.44 1.52 31.59
CA THR A 209 -7.05 1.09 31.79
C THR A 209 -6.11 2.28 32.05
N ASN A 210 -5.20 2.10 33.02
CA ASN A 210 -4.22 3.05 33.58
C ASN A 210 -3.24 3.74 32.59
N SER A 211 -3.36 3.55 31.28
CA SER A 211 -2.49 4.23 30.30
C SER A 211 -3.21 5.48 29.77
N ASP A 212 -2.57 6.66 29.86
CA ASP A 212 -3.10 7.86 29.22
C ASP A 212 -3.02 7.68 27.70
N MET A 213 -4.09 7.16 27.08
CA MET A 213 -4.24 7.01 25.63
C MET A 213 -3.94 8.31 24.88
N SER A 214 -4.11 9.49 25.52
CA SER A 214 -3.69 10.76 24.93
C SER A 214 -2.16 10.90 24.82
N VAL A 215 -1.38 10.35 25.74
CA VAL A 215 0.09 10.26 25.63
C VAL A 215 0.46 9.36 24.45
N HIS A 216 -0.12 8.17 24.36
CA HIS A 216 0.14 7.23 23.26
C HIS A 216 -0.22 7.82 21.90
N LEU A 217 -1.40 8.43 21.77
CA LEU A 217 -1.82 9.13 20.55
C LEU A 217 -0.84 10.25 20.17
N ARG A 218 -0.40 11.06 21.14
CA ARG A 218 0.63 12.10 20.88
C ARG A 218 1.95 11.47 20.42
N GLY A 219 2.35 10.35 21.01
CA GLY A 219 3.53 9.58 20.60
C GLY A 219 3.44 9.12 19.15
N LEU A 220 2.32 8.52 18.75
CA LEU A 220 2.07 8.07 17.38
C LEU A 220 2.05 9.23 16.38
N ILE A 221 1.36 10.34 16.70
CA ILE A 221 1.36 11.55 15.85
C ILE A 221 2.79 12.05 15.61
N ARG A 222 3.61 12.10 16.67
CA ARG A 222 5.02 12.51 16.53
C ARG A 222 5.77 11.53 15.65
N ARG A 223 5.61 10.22 15.85
CA ARG A 223 6.29 9.18 15.07
C ARG A 223 5.96 9.26 13.59
N LEU A 224 4.68 9.42 13.24
CA LEU A 224 4.24 9.59 11.85
C LEU A 224 4.86 10.83 11.19
N ARG A 225 4.98 11.94 11.92
CA ARG A 225 5.57 13.19 11.40
C ARG A 225 7.08 13.12 11.16
N ARG A 226 7.79 12.18 11.79
CA ARG A 226 9.25 12.04 11.62
C ARG A 226 9.62 11.39 10.29
N PHE A 227 8.70 10.68 9.64
CA PHE A 227 8.96 10.16 8.29
C PHE A 227 9.36 11.31 7.37
N GLY A 228 10.51 11.18 6.70
CA GLY A 228 11.04 12.23 5.82
C GLY A 228 11.44 13.53 6.53
N GLU A 229 11.64 13.54 7.85
CA GLU A 229 12.07 14.74 8.59
C GLU A 229 13.48 15.19 8.17
N SER A 230 14.33 14.25 7.76
CA SER A 230 15.65 14.53 7.20
C SER A 230 15.62 15.11 5.78
N CYS A 231 14.48 15.04 5.09
CA CYS A 231 14.33 15.53 3.73
C CYS A 231 13.97 17.03 3.70
N PRO A 232 14.38 17.78 2.65
CA PRO A 232 14.02 19.18 2.51
C PRO A 232 12.51 19.40 2.57
N LYS A 233 12.10 20.53 3.14
CA LYS A 233 10.67 20.89 3.25
C LYS A 233 10.06 21.02 1.85
N ASP A 234 8.83 20.53 1.70
CA ASP A 234 8.04 20.60 0.46
C ASP A 234 8.73 19.95 -0.76
N SER A 235 9.65 19.01 -0.53
CA SER A 235 10.38 18.30 -1.58
C SER A 235 9.70 16.99 -2.00
N LEU A 236 10.09 16.47 -3.16
CA LEU A 236 9.60 15.17 -3.65
C LEU A 236 10.06 14.05 -2.72
N GLU A 237 11.30 14.07 -2.26
CA GLU A 237 11.87 13.06 -1.36
C GLU A 237 11.08 12.99 -0.05
N ARG A 238 10.71 14.16 0.49
CA ARG A 238 9.87 14.24 1.69
C ARG A 238 8.49 13.66 1.46
N TRP A 239 7.89 13.92 0.29
CA TRP A 239 6.57 13.39 -0.08
C TRP A 239 6.63 11.86 -0.20
N LEU A 240 7.61 11.34 -0.94
CA LEU A 240 7.82 9.91 -1.12
C LEU A 240 8.12 9.21 0.21
N ALA A 241 8.80 9.87 1.15
CA ALA A 241 8.99 9.34 2.50
C ALA A 241 7.69 9.33 3.32
N TRP A 242 6.84 10.35 3.21
CA TRP A 242 5.57 10.43 3.94
C TRP A 242 4.59 9.35 3.50
N ILE A 243 4.43 9.16 2.19
CA ILE A 243 3.51 8.13 1.65
C ILE A 243 3.97 6.70 1.97
N ARG A 244 5.13 6.51 2.63
CA ARG A 244 5.50 5.20 3.18
C ARG A 244 4.63 4.76 4.35
N ILE A 245 4.18 5.72 5.15
CA ILE A 245 3.49 5.46 6.42
C ILE A 245 2.05 5.97 6.43
N LEU A 246 1.57 6.55 5.33
CA LEU A 246 0.18 6.98 5.19
C LEU A 246 -0.64 5.89 4.53
N ASP A 247 -1.80 5.59 5.11
CA ASP A 247 -2.86 4.75 4.52
C ASP A 247 -3.23 5.31 3.13
N GLY A 248 -2.84 4.59 2.08
CA GLY A 248 -2.89 5.04 0.68
C GLY A 248 -4.31 5.28 0.18
N ASN A 249 -5.27 4.49 0.62
CA ASN A 249 -6.67 4.51 0.25
C ASN A 249 -7.36 5.72 0.85
N HIS A 250 -7.07 6.00 2.13
CA HIS A 250 -7.55 7.22 2.76
C HIS A 250 -6.85 8.45 2.19
N LEU A 251 -5.56 8.35 1.89
CA LEU A 251 -4.80 9.44 1.27
C LEU A 251 -5.31 9.77 -0.14
N LEU A 252 -5.61 8.76 -0.95
CA LEU A 252 -6.18 8.89 -2.28
C LEU A 252 -7.52 9.64 -2.21
N ASN A 253 -8.46 9.15 -1.38
CA ASN A 253 -9.73 9.84 -1.13
C ASN A 253 -9.55 11.29 -0.69
N TRP A 254 -8.59 11.52 0.21
CA TRP A 254 -8.30 12.84 0.76
C TRP A 254 -7.83 13.81 -0.33
N ILE A 255 -6.85 13.41 -1.13
CA ILE A 255 -6.28 14.22 -2.21
C ILE A 255 -7.37 14.59 -3.23
N PHE A 256 -8.13 13.60 -3.70
CA PHE A 256 -9.11 13.82 -4.76
C PHE A 256 -10.30 14.64 -4.30
N TYR A 257 -10.76 14.45 -3.07
CA TYR A 257 -11.78 15.33 -2.50
C TYR A 257 -11.29 16.78 -2.47
N HIS A 258 -10.07 17.03 -1.98
CA HIS A 258 -9.52 18.38 -1.91
C HIS A 258 -9.24 19.00 -3.28
N ALA A 259 -9.09 18.17 -4.31
CA ALA A 259 -9.05 18.59 -5.71
C ALA A 259 -10.44 18.87 -6.32
N GLY A 260 -11.52 18.74 -5.54
CA GLY A 260 -12.90 18.98 -5.98
C GLY A 260 -13.60 17.76 -6.58
N ILE A 261 -12.95 16.59 -6.61
CA ILE A 261 -13.49 15.35 -7.16
C ILE A 261 -14.13 14.56 -6.01
N LYS A 262 -15.46 14.60 -5.95
CA LYS A 262 -16.25 13.88 -4.94
C LYS A 262 -16.67 12.51 -5.47
N ASN A 263 -16.73 11.52 -4.58
CA ASN A 263 -17.18 10.15 -4.88
C ASN A 263 -16.34 9.48 -5.98
N ILE A 264 -15.03 9.36 -5.75
CA ILE A 264 -14.17 8.61 -6.67
C ILE A 264 -14.56 7.13 -6.69
N ASP A 265 -14.66 6.56 -7.89
CA ASP A 265 -14.56 5.11 -8.04
C ASP A 265 -13.09 4.74 -7.85
N HIS A 266 -12.81 4.03 -6.76
CA HIS A 266 -11.46 3.63 -6.40
C HIS A 266 -10.80 2.74 -7.45
N GLN A 267 -11.56 1.89 -8.12
CA GLN A 267 -10.99 0.99 -9.11
C GLN A 267 -10.60 1.79 -10.36
N ASP A 268 -11.52 2.63 -10.84
CA ASP A 268 -11.32 3.46 -12.02
C ASP A 268 -10.14 4.43 -11.85
N ILE A 269 -10.10 5.16 -10.72
CA ILE A 269 -9.02 6.12 -10.47
C ILE A 269 -7.66 5.41 -10.36
N ARG A 270 -7.59 4.23 -9.74
CA ARG A 270 -6.32 3.49 -9.61
C ARG A 270 -5.80 3.06 -10.97
N PHE A 271 -6.66 2.61 -11.87
CA PHE A 271 -6.26 2.21 -13.22
C PHE A 271 -5.82 3.41 -14.07
N HIS A 272 -6.52 4.54 -13.97
CA HIS A 272 -6.08 5.78 -14.60
C HIS A 272 -4.71 6.24 -14.09
N LEU A 273 -4.50 6.23 -12.77
CA LEU A 273 -3.21 6.59 -12.19
C LEU A 273 -2.11 5.58 -12.56
N ALA A 274 -2.43 4.29 -12.65
CA ALA A 274 -1.48 3.26 -13.06
C ALA A 274 -1.01 3.46 -14.50
N TYR A 275 -1.95 3.74 -15.41
CA TYR A 275 -1.66 4.10 -16.80
C TYR A 275 -0.76 5.34 -16.90
N ILE A 276 -1.12 6.42 -16.19
CA ILE A 276 -0.32 7.66 -16.18
C ILE A 276 1.07 7.39 -15.59
N THR A 277 1.15 6.62 -14.51
CA THR A 277 2.43 6.24 -13.87
C THR A 277 3.35 5.54 -14.86
N ARG A 278 2.83 4.61 -15.68
CA ARG A 278 3.60 3.93 -16.72
C ARG A 278 4.04 4.87 -17.84
N THR A 279 3.13 5.67 -18.36
CA THR A 279 3.36 6.54 -19.52
C THR A 279 4.30 7.71 -19.21
N GLU A 280 4.25 8.24 -17.99
CA GLU A 280 5.16 9.27 -17.49
C GLU A 280 6.51 8.70 -16.99
N GLY A 281 6.73 7.38 -17.07
CA GLY A 281 7.95 6.73 -16.61
C GLY A 281 8.18 6.90 -15.10
N ARG A 282 7.10 6.85 -14.32
CA ARG A 282 7.07 7.08 -12.86
C ARG A 282 6.85 5.81 -12.04
N ILE A 283 6.90 4.63 -12.65
CA ILE A 283 6.91 3.37 -11.88
C ILE A 283 8.11 3.42 -10.96
N ASP A 284 7.87 3.16 -9.67
CA ASP A 284 8.94 3.31 -8.69
C ASP A 284 10.09 2.34 -8.99
N ARG A 285 11.31 2.84 -8.83
CA ARG A 285 12.52 2.07 -9.08
C ARG A 285 12.60 0.84 -8.18
N GLU A 286 12.11 0.94 -6.94
CA GLU A 286 12.14 -0.19 -6.00
C GLU A 286 11.24 -1.35 -6.45
N LEU A 287 10.08 -1.04 -7.03
CA LEU A 287 9.20 -2.06 -7.63
C LEU A 287 9.84 -2.64 -8.88
N THR A 288 10.39 -1.79 -9.75
CA THR A 288 11.02 -2.23 -11.00
C THR A 288 12.19 -3.18 -10.70
N GLU A 289 13.12 -2.79 -9.83
CA GLU A 289 14.27 -3.61 -9.42
C GLU A 289 13.83 -4.93 -8.77
N LEU A 290 12.80 -4.90 -7.91
CA LEU A 290 12.26 -6.10 -7.28
C LEU A 290 11.70 -7.08 -8.32
N ILE A 291 10.86 -6.57 -9.22
CA ILE A 291 10.17 -7.38 -10.23
C ILE A 291 11.18 -7.93 -11.24
N GLU A 292 12.14 -7.13 -11.69
CA GLU A 292 13.22 -7.59 -12.57
C GLU A 292 14.05 -8.70 -11.91
N LYS A 293 14.43 -8.51 -10.64
CA LYS A 293 15.16 -9.53 -9.88
C LYS A 293 14.38 -10.84 -9.76
N ILE A 294 13.06 -10.76 -9.60
CA ILE A 294 12.19 -11.94 -9.56
C ILE A 294 12.05 -12.56 -10.97
N ALA A 295 11.99 -11.74 -12.02
CA ALA A 295 11.85 -12.20 -13.40
C ALA A 295 13.12 -12.88 -13.92
N LEU A 296 14.30 -12.51 -13.43
CA LEU A 296 15.57 -13.09 -13.86
C LEU A 296 15.78 -14.53 -13.35
N PRO A 297 16.42 -15.40 -14.14
CA PRO A 297 16.81 -16.73 -13.68
C PRO A 297 17.74 -16.67 -12.47
N THR A 298 17.46 -17.48 -11.44
CA THR A 298 18.44 -17.76 -10.40
C THR A 298 19.56 -18.59 -11.04
N ILE A 299 20.76 -18.03 -11.14
CA ILE A 299 21.98 -18.72 -11.62
C ILE A 299 22.43 -19.73 -10.56
#